data_AF-A0A5S9N059-F1
#
_entry.id   AF-A0A5S9N059-F1
#
_cell.length_a   1.000
_cell.length_b   1.000
_cell.length_c   1.000
_cell.angle_alpha   90.00
_cell.angle_beta   90.00
_cell.angle_gamma   90.00
#
_symmetry.space_group_name_H-M   'P 1'
#
loop_
_entity.id
_entity.type
_entity.pdbx_description
1 polymer ?
#
loop_
_entity_poly.entity_id
_entity_poly.type
_entity_poly.pdbx_seq_one_letter_code
_entity_poly.pdbx_strand_id
1 'polypeptide(L)'
;MAGDERLHTSISDIDTMASDPKKLLKKHQQLTQSDHMKVVSHVQREDNDWFLHTLMLEDIDTPFKFRRQQQYQNLKGQRVNLTYYRDTESIAGMDFEVMRIVRIKVA
;
A
#
# COMPACT_ATOMS: atom_id res chain seq x y z
N MET A 1 22.12 57.68 31.98
CA MET A 1 22.41 56.34 32.54
C MET A 1 21.25 55.89 33.40
N ALA A 2 20.32 55.13 32.83
CA ALA A 2 19.40 54.26 33.55
C ALA A 2 18.97 53.20 32.53
N GLY A 3 19.40 51.96 32.78
CA GLY A 3 19.34 50.85 31.84
C GLY A 3 17.92 50.44 31.50
N ASP A 4 17.69 50.32 30.20
CA ASP A 4 16.71 49.46 29.58
C ASP A 4 17.14 48.00 29.76
N GLU A 5 16.26 47.14 30.26
CA GLU A 5 16.21 45.70 29.92
C GLU A 5 15.01 45.06 30.63
N ARG A 6 13.83 45.19 30.03
CA ARG A 6 12.72 44.26 30.28
C ARG A 6 12.86 43.11 29.30
N LEU A 7 13.37 41.97 29.76
CA LEU A 7 13.38 40.71 29.01
C LEU A 7 11.92 40.28 28.73
N HIS A 8 11.46 40.55 27.52
CA HIS A 8 10.25 39.95 26.96
C HIS A 8 10.68 38.74 26.13
N THR A 9 10.85 37.58 26.76
CA THR A 9 11.10 36.35 26.02
C THR A 9 9.77 35.85 25.45
N SER A 10 9.55 36.12 24.17
CA SER A 10 8.46 35.55 23.38
C SER A 10 8.48 34.03 23.46
N ILE A 11 7.38 33.40 23.88
CA ILE A 11 7.21 31.94 23.96
C ILE A 11 6.90 31.37 22.55
N SER A 12 7.72 31.69 21.54
CA SER A 12 7.53 31.20 20.17
C SER A 12 8.51 30.12 19.74
N ASP A 13 9.49 29.74 20.57
CA ASP A 13 10.55 28.80 20.18
C ASP A 13 10.54 27.50 20.99
N ILE A 14 9.37 26.84 21.09
CA ILE A 14 9.32 25.41 21.39
C ILE A 14 8.92 24.70 20.09
N ASP A 15 9.89 24.61 19.19
CA ASP A 15 9.85 23.82 17.97
C ASP A 15 9.80 22.33 18.36
N THR A 16 8.61 21.90 18.74
CA THR A 16 8.29 20.50 18.93
C THR A 16 8.33 19.88 17.55
N MET A 17 9.34 19.05 17.29
CA MET A 17 9.33 18.06 16.21
C MET A 17 8.17 17.07 16.43
N ALA A 18 6.95 17.55 16.25
CA ALA A 18 5.78 16.74 16.07
C ALA A 18 5.97 16.05 14.73
N SER A 19 6.36 14.79 14.79
CA SER A 19 6.32 13.89 13.64
C SER A 19 4.87 13.86 13.16
N ASP A 20 4.55 14.75 12.22
CA ASP A 20 3.23 14.97 11.67
C ASP A 20 2.64 13.62 11.25
N PRO A 21 1.61 13.08 11.95
CA PRO A 21 0.95 11.85 11.51
C PRO A 21 0.30 12.04 10.12
N LYS A 22 0.18 13.29 9.64
CA LYS A 22 -0.25 13.63 8.28
C LYS A 22 0.81 13.39 7.20
N LYS A 23 2.12 13.38 7.52
CA LYS A 23 3.18 13.05 6.55
C LYS A 23 3.25 11.54 6.28
N LEU A 24 2.78 10.71 7.20
CA LEU A 24 2.64 9.26 7.01
C LEU A 24 1.44 8.85 6.14
N LEU A 25 0.48 9.75 5.91
CA LEU A 25 -0.74 9.47 5.13
C LEU A 25 -0.64 9.89 3.65
N LYS A 26 0.51 10.40 3.20
CA LYS A 26 0.65 11.06 1.90
C LYS A 26 1.31 10.21 0.80
N LYS A 27 1.62 8.93 1.04
CA LYS A 27 2.39 8.15 0.06
C LYS A 27 1.57 7.44 -1.03
N HIS A 28 0.30 7.03 -0.86
CA HIS A 28 -0.43 6.32 -1.93
C HIS A 28 -1.96 6.46 -1.82
N GLN A 29 -2.53 7.63 -2.13
CA GLN A 29 -4.00 7.85 -2.04
C GLN A 29 -4.80 7.58 -3.33
N GLN A 30 -4.17 7.18 -4.44
CA GLN A 30 -4.91 6.81 -5.65
C GLN A 30 -5.20 5.31 -5.65
N LEU A 31 -6.15 4.91 -4.81
CA LEU A 31 -6.72 3.57 -4.88
C LEU A 31 -7.55 3.47 -6.16
N THR A 32 -7.16 2.55 -7.03
CA THR A 32 -7.94 2.18 -8.22
C THR A 32 -8.92 1.09 -7.82
N GLN A 33 -10.17 1.23 -8.26
CA GLN A 33 -11.18 0.19 -8.14
C GLN A 33 -11.51 -0.38 -9.52
N SER A 34 -11.62 -1.71 -9.59
CA SER A 34 -12.03 -2.41 -10.81
C SER A 34 -12.99 -3.53 -10.44
N ASP A 35 -14.08 -3.64 -11.19
CA ASP A 35 -15.15 -4.60 -10.92
C ASP A 35 -15.18 -5.70 -12.01
N HIS A 36 -15.66 -6.89 -11.64
CA HIS A 36 -15.90 -8.02 -12.55
C HIS A 36 -14.66 -8.55 -13.30
N MET A 37 -13.47 -8.41 -12.71
CA MET A 37 -12.20 -8.83 -13.31
C MET A 37 -12.04 -10.34 -13.25
N LYS A 38 -11.75 -10.99 -14.38
CA LYS A 38 -11.58 -12.44 -14.45
C LYS A 38 -10.16 -12.83 -14.09
N VAL A 39 -10.02 -13.76 -13.14
CA VAL A 39 -8.72 -14.28 -12.71
C VAL A 39 -8.32 -15.46 -13.60
N VAL A 40 -7.20 -15.34 -14.31
CA VAL A 40 -6.66 -16.42 -15.16
C VAL A 40 -5.67 -17.32 -14.42
N SER A 41 -5.00 -16.81 -13.39
CA SER A 41 -4.09 -17.56 -12.53
C SER A 41 -4.11 -17.04 -11.10
N HIS A 42 -4.01 -17.96 -10.13
CA HIS A 42 -3.85 -17.63 -8.72
C HIS A 42 -2.79 -18.55 -8.12
N VAL A 43 -1.69 -17.95 -7.67
CA VAL A 43 -0.57 -18.64 -7.02
C VAL A 43 -0.51 -18.17 -5.57
N GLN A 44 -0.38 -19.13 -4.64
CA GLN A 44 -0.22 -18.88 -3.22
C GLN A 44 1.14 -19.45 -2.81
N ARG A 45 1.96 -18.65 -2.11
CA ARG A 45 3.26 -19.07 -1.59
C ARG A 45 3.37 -18.70 -0.13
N GLU A 46 3.94 -19.59 0.66
CA GLU A 46 4.32 -19.29 2.03
C GLU A 46 5.49 -18.29 2.03
N ASP A 47 5.37 -17.27 2.86
CA ASP A 47 6.33 -16.20 3.11
C ASP A 47 6.33 -15.95 4.62
N ASN A 48 7.09 -16.79 5.34
CA ASN A 48 7.11 -16.83 6.81
C ASN A 48 5.69 -17.08 7.36
N ASP A 49 5.18 -16.21 8.23
CA ASP A 49 3.84 -16.29 8.82
C ASP A 49 2.71 -15.82 7.88
N TRP A 50 3.04 -15.51 6.62
CA TRP A 50 2.09 -14.98 5.64
C TRP A 50 2.04 -15.86 4.40
N PHE A 51 0.91 -15.81 3.72
CA PHE A 51 0.73 -16.30 2.38
C PHE A 51 0.74 -15.12 1.42
N LEU A 52 1.68 -15.11 0.48
CA LEU A 52 1.70 -14.19 -0.64
C LEU A 52 0.81 -14.77 -1.75
N HIS A 53 -0.24 -14.03 -2.05
CA HIS A 53 -1.15 -14.33 -3.15
C HIS A 53 -0.77 -13.49 -4.36
N THR A 54 -0.58 -14.13 -5.50
CA THR A 54 -0.37 -13.47 -6.79
C THR A 54 -1.50 -13.87 -7.75
N LEU A 55 -2.21 -12.89 -8.29
CA LEU A 55 -3.25 -13.04 -9.28
C LEU A 55 -2.77 -12.49 -10.62
N MET A 56 -3.09 -13.22 -11.69
CA MET A 56 -3.06 -12.71 -13.05
C MET A 56 -4.51 -12.54 -13.51
N LEU A 57 -4.81 -11.42 -14.14
CA LEU A 57 -6.13 -11.10 -14.66
C LEU A 57 -6.16 -11.27 -16.17
N GLU A 58 -7.33 -11.52 -16.73
CA GLU A 58 -7.54 -11.56 -18.18
C GLU A 58 -7.16 -10.20 -18.79
N ASP A 59 -6.40 -10.23 -19.88
CA ASP A 59 -5.91 -9.06 -20.63
C ASP A 59 -5.06 -8.05 -19.82
N ILE A 60 -4.44 -8.47 -18.72
CA ILE A 60 -3.53 -7.64 -17.91
C ILE A 60 -2.25 -8.41 -17.59
N ASP A 61 -1.11 -7.89 -18.05
CA ASP A 61 0.21 -8.51 -17.86
C ASP A 61 0.84 -8.21 -16.49
N THR A 62 0.37 -7.18 -15.78
CA THR A 62 0.90 -6.82 -14.46
C THR A 62 0.33 -7.73 -13.38
N PRO A 63 1.17 -8.32 -12.52
CA PRO A 63 0.69 -9.18 -11.44
C PRO A 63 0.05 -8.37 -10.31
N PHE A 64 -1.03 -8.92 -9.76
CA PHE A 64 -1.72 -8.37 -8.61
C PHE A 64 -1.38 -9.16 -7.36
N LYS A 65 -0.93 -8.48 -6.30
CA LYS A 65 -0.42 -9.13 -5.09
C LYS A 65 -1.17 -8.69 -3.84
N PHE A 66 -1.40 -9.63 -2.93
CA PHE A 66 -1.83 -9.35 -1.56
C PHE A 66 -1.31 -10.41 -0.59
N ARG A 67 -1.35 -10.08 0.71
CA ARG A 67 -0.92 -10.99 1.77
C ARG A 67 -2.07 -11.31 2.72
N ARG A 68 -2.12 -12.55 3.21
CA ARG A 68 -3.03 -13.02 4.27
C ARG A 68 -2.24 -13.94 5.22
N GLN A 69 -2.65 -14.05 6.47
CA GLN A 69 -2.01 -14.98 7.43
C GLN A 69 -2.45 -16.44 7.22
N GLN A 70 -3.52 -16.66 6.46
CA GLN A 70 -4.07 -17.98 6.17
C GLN A 70 -4.20 -18.15 4.66
N GLN A 71 -4.19 -19.41 4.20
CA GLN A 71 -4.54 -19.74 2.83
C GLN A 71 -5.93 -19.19 2.49
N TYR A 72 -6.09 -18.82 1.22
CA TYR A 72 -7.32 -18.25 0.72
C TYR A 72 -7.94 -19.18 -0.33
N GLN A 73 -9.24 -19.04 -0.54
CA GLN A 73 -9.94 -19.79 -1.59
C GLN A 73 -9.27 -19.57 -2.95
N ASN A 74 -9.27 -20.61 -3.80
CA ASN A 74 -8.67 -20.50 -5.11
C ASN A 74 -9.54 -19.64 -6.04
N LEU A 75 -9.06 -18.45 -6.40
CA LEU A 75 -9.76 -17.50 -7.26
C LEU A 75 -9.64 -17.77 -8.77
N LYS A 76 -8.83 -18.73 -9.22
CA LYS A 76 -8.67 -19.02 -10.66
C LYS A 76 -10.02 -19.33 -11.32
N GLY A 77 -10.32 -18.65 -12.41
CA GLY A 77 -11.58 -18.76 -13.16
C GLY A 77 -12.73 -17.93 -12.59
N GLN A 78 -12.59 -17.35 -11.40
CA GLN A 78 -13.62 -16.52 -10.78
C GLN A 78 -13.51 -15.08 -11.27
N ARG A 79 -14.61 -14.33 -11.11
CA ARG A 79 -14.63 -12.88 -11.30
C ARG A 79 -14.58 -12.19 -9.94
N VAL A 80 -13.77 -11.14 -9.85
CA VAL A 80 -13.49 -10.45 -8.60
C VAL A 80 -13.59 -8.94 -8.77
N ASN A 81 -13.99 -8.27 -7.69
CA ASN A 81 -13.91 -6.82 -7.55
C ASN A 81 -12.68 -6.51 -6.70
N LEU A 82 -11.86 -5.58 -7.17
CA LEU A 82 -10.55 -5.26 -6.63
C LEU A 82 -10.46 -3.78 -6.28
N THR A 83 -9.82 -3.48 -5.14
CA THR A 83 -9.29 -2.15 -4.82
C THR A 83 -7.79 -2.29 -4.64
N TYR A 84 -6.99 -1.57 -5.43
CA TYR A 84 -5.53 -1.74 -5.49
C TYR A 84 -4.81 -0.43 -5.80
N TYR A 85 -3.50 -0.43 -5.67
CA TYR A 85 -2.63 0.66 -6.13
C TYR A 85 -1.39 0.10 -6.83
N ARG A 86 -0.82 0.90 -7.72
CA ARG A 86 0.46 0.59 -8.37
C ARG A 86 1.60 0.70 -7.37
N ASP A 87 2.47 -0.29 -7.36
CA ASP A 87 3.71 -0.32 -6.60
C ASP A 87 4.83 -0.93 -7.44
N THR A 88 6.06 -0.87 -6.94
CA THR A 88 7.23 -1.44 -7.59
C THR A 88 7.99 -2.30 -6.59
N GLU A 89 8.34 -3.53 -6.99
CA GLU A 89 9.12 -4.45 -6.17
C GLU A 89 10.50 -4.68 -6.80
N SER A 90 11.55 -4.47 -6.04
CA SER A 90 12.92 -4.76 -6.47
C SER A 90 13.26 -6.21 -6.20
N ILE A 91 13.51 -7.00 -7.25
CA ILE A 91 13.87 -8.41 -7.19
C ILE A 91 15.20 -8.60 -7.91
N ALA A 92 16.21 -9.08 -7.20
CA ALA A 92 17.56 -9.30 -7.73
C ALA A 92 18.18 -8.06 -8.41
N GLY A 93 17.88 -6.86 -7.92
CA GLY A 93 18.38 -5.60 -8.47
C GLY A 93 17.61 -5.08 -9.69
N MET A 94 16.48 -5.70 -10.03
CA MET A 94 15.57 -5.23 -11.07
C MET A 94 14.22 -4.85 -10.47
N ASP A 95 13.66 -3.74 -10.93
CA ASP A 95 12.38 -3.22 -10.46
C ASP A 95 11.24 -3.74 -11.33
N PHE A 96 10.24 -4.35 -10.69
CA PHE A 96 9.05 -4.90 -11.34
C PHE A 96 7.80 -4.15 -10.90
N GLU A 97 6.98 -3.72 -11.86
CA GLU A 97 5.67 -3.15 -11.55
C GLU A 97 4.74 -4.25 -11.00
N VAL A 98 4.06 -3.93 -9.89
CA VAL A 98 3.06 -4.80 -9.27
C VAL A 98 1.84 -3.99 -8.85
N MET A 99 0.69 -4.63 -8.79
CA MET A 99 -0.53 -4.01 -8.27
C MET A 99 -0.81 -4.57 -6.87
N ARG A 100 -0.71 -3.74 -5.84
CA ARG A 100 -1.01 -4.17 -4.47
C ARG A 100 -2.49 -4.05 -4.18
N ILE A 101 -3.13 -5.19 -3.93
CA ILE A 101 -4.55 -5.25 -3.59
C ILE A 101 -4.75 -4.98 -2.10
N VAL A 102 -5.66 -4.05 -1.80
CA VAL A 102 -6.15 -3.73 -0.45
C VAL A 102 -7.45 -4.47 -0.16
N ARG A 103 -8.32 -4.60 -1.16
CA ARG A 103 -9.61 -5.29 -1.03
C ARG A 103 -9.87 -6.18 -2.24
N ILE A 104 -10.36 -7.38 -1.96
CA ILE A 104 -10.80 -8.34 -2.96
C ILE A 104 -12.12 -8.97 -2.51
N LYS A 105 -13.07 -9.11 -3.44
CA LYS A 105 -14.34 -9.79 -3.23
C LYS A 105 -14.69 -10.59 -4.49
N VAL A 106 -15.13 -11.84 -4.33
CA VAL A 106 -15.73 -12.59 -5.44
C VAL A 106 -17.06 -11.95 -5.83
N ALA A 107 -17.25 -11.73 -7.13
CA ALA A 107 -18.43 -11.11 -7.72
C ALA A 107 -19.60 -12.09 -7.81
#